data_AF-A0A1H5HU78-F1
#
_entry.id   AF-A0A1H5HU78-F1
#
_cell.length_a   1.000
_cell.length_b   1.000
_cell.length_c   1.000
_cell.angle_alpha   90.00
_cell.angle_beta   90.00
_cell.angle_gamma   90.00
#
_symmetry.space_group_name_H-M   'P 1'
#
loop_
_entity.id
_entity.type
_entity.pdbx_description
1 polymer ?
#
loop_
_entity_poly.entity_id
_entity_poly.type
_entity_poly.pdbx_seq_one_letter_code
_entity_poly.pdbx_strand_id
1 'polypeptide(L)' 'MGQAFQTWRSASEQRAWLSMLIDTFEEVSRPEALAVPCDSHVLAALRAQLASPVSGLPYASPYGLRH' A
#
# COMPACT_ATOMS: atom_id res chain seq x y z
N MET A 1 7.50 -12.96 5.32
CA MET A 1 8.40 -12.70 4.18
C MET A 1 8.73 -11.21 4.15
N GLY A 2 9.66 -10.75 5.01
CA GLY A 2 10.11 -9.36 5.01
C GLY A 2 11.22 -9.20 3.98
N GLN A 3 10.89 -8.76 2.77
CA GLN A 3 11.92 -8.31 1.83
C GLN A 3 12.50 -7.01 2.40
N ALA A 4 13.61 -7.14 3.11
CA ALA A 4 14.44 -6.00 3.46
C ALA A 4 14.80 -5.30 2.14
N PHE A 5 14.23 -4.12 1.92
CA PHE A 5 14.60 -3.25 0.81
C PHE A 5 16.11 -3.04 0.91
N GLN A 6 16.84 -3.74 0.04
CA GLN A 6 18.29 -3.75 0.00
C GLN A 6 18.77 -2.31 0.03
N THR A 7 19.66 -1.98 0.96
CA THR A 7 20.15 -0.63 1.19
C THR A 7 20.80 -0.11 -0.09
N TRP A 8 20.06 0.72 -0.84
CA TRP A 8 20.42 1.24 -2.15
C TRP A 8 21.78 1.94 -2.11
N ARG A 9 22.80 1.42 -2.80
CA ARG A 9 24.17 1.92 -2.72
C ARG A 9 24.53 2.98 -3.77
N SER A 10 23.71 3.16 -4.80
CA SER A 10 23.93 4.18 -5.85
C SER A 10 22.64 4.83 -6.37
N ALA A 11 22.78 6.05 -6.91
CA ALA A 11 21.69 6.79 -7.54
C ALA A 11 21.09 6.09 -8.76
N SER A 12 21.90 5.30 -9.48
CA SER A 12 21.44 4.48 -10.61
C SER A 12 20.56 3.31 -10.18
N GLU A 13 20.92 2.63 -9.08
CA GLU A 13 20.09 1.56 -8.51
C GLU A 13 18.75 2.13 -8.04
N GLN A 14 18.77 3.28 -7.35
CA GLN A 14 17.55 3.96 -6.88
C GLN A 14 16.62 4.31 -8.05
N ARG A 15 17.19 4.78 -9.16
CA ARG A 15 16.42 5.14 -10.35
C ARG A 15 15.84 3.92 -11.05
N ALA A 16 16.61 2.83 -11.17
CA ALA A 16 16.13 1.57 -11.74
C ALA A 16 14.98 0.98 -10.93
N TRP A 17 15.02 1.13 -9.60
CA TRP A 17 13.93 0.68 -8.75
C TRP A 17 12.70 1.56 -8.80
N LEU A 18 12.87 2.88 -8.85
CA LEU A 18 11.73 3.78 -9.05
C LEU A 18 11.04 3.48 -10.37
N SER A 19 11.80 3.23 -11.45
CA SER A 19 11.23 2.79 -12.73
C SER A 19 10.46 1.47 -12.58
N MET A 20 11.08 0.43 -12.00
CA MET A 20 10.41 -0.86 -11.76
C MET A 20 9.12 -0.70 -10.93
N LEU A 21 9.14 0.17 -9.92
CA LEU A 21 7.98 0.44 -9.06
C LEU A 21 6.86 1.10 -9.85
N ILE A 22 7.18 2.13 -10.65
CA ILE A 22 6.22 2.82 -11.51
C ILE A 22 5.63 1.85 -12.53
N ASP A 23 6.46 1.07 -13.23
CA ASP A 23 6.02 0.08 -14.21
C ASP A 23 5.05 -0.93 -13.56
N THR A 24 5.37 -1.37 -12.33
CA THR A 24 4.50 -2.27 -11.57
C THR A 24 3.16 -1.61 -11.22
N PHE A 25 3.18 -0.35 -10.79
CA PHE A 25 1.95 0.39 -10.49
C PHE A 25 1.09 0.62 -11.72
N GLU A 26 1.69 0.93 -12.87
CA GLU A 26 0.99 1.07 -14.13
C GLU A 26 0.33 -0.25 -14.53
N GLU A 27 1.05 -1.37 -14.40
CA GLU A 27 0.53 -2.70 -14.73
C GLU A 27 -0.67 -3.10 -13.87
N VAL A 28 -0.60 -2.89 -12.54
CA VAL A 28 -1.73 -3.22 -11.64
C VAL A 28 -2.87 -2.23 -11.71
N SER A 29 -2.64 -1.02 -12.25
CA SER A 29 -3.68 -0.01 -12.47
C SER A 29 -4.50 -0.28 -13.74
N ARG A 30 -4.08 -1.25 -14.56
CA ARG A 30 -4.81 -1.63 -15.77
C ARG A 30 -6.23 -2.12 -15.41
N PRO A 31 -7.27 -1.66 -16.13
CA PRO A 31 -8.65 -2.01 -15.82
C PRO A 31 -8.91 -3.52 -15.93
N GLU A 32 -8.14 -4.24 -16.75
CA GLU A 32 -8.22 -5.69 -16.90
C GLU A 32 -7.78 -6.42 -15.61
N ALA A 33 -6.77 -5.89 -14.91
CA ALA A 33 -6.34 -6.41 -13.61
C ALA A 33 -7.37 -6.09 -12.52
N LEU A 34 -8.02 -4.93 -12.60
CA LEU A 34 -9.06 -4.50 -11.66
C LEU A 34 -10.44 -5.14 -11.91
N ALA A 35 -10.65 -5.68 -13.12
CA ALA A 35 -11.88 -6.39 -13.47
C ALA A 35 -11.97 -7.78 -12.82
N VAL A 36 -10.87 -8.28 -12.27
CA VAL A 36 -10.88 -9.54 -11.50
C VAL A 36 -11.63 -9.31 -10.19
N PRO A 37 -12.78 -9.97 -9.97
CA PRO A 37 -13.53 -9.78 -8.74
C PRO A 37 -12.72 -10.29 -7.55
N CYS A 38 -12.43 -9.39 -6.61
CA CYS A 38 -11.90 -9.79 -5.32
C CYS A 38 -12.96 -10.55 -4.52
N ASP A 39 -12.54 -11.57 -3.78
CA ASP A 39 -13.41 -12.30 -2.87
C ASP A 39 -14.07 -11.33 -1.88
N SER A 40 -15.40 -11.32 -1.87
CA SER A 40 -16.20 -10.37 -1.10
C SER A 40 -16.04 -10.56 0.40
N HIS A 41 -15.77 -11.78 0.87
CA HIS A 41 -15.49 -12.09 2.27
C HIS A 41 -14.13 -11.52 2.69
N VAL A 42 -13.11 -11.64 1.84
CA VAL A 42 -11.78 -11.05 2.07
C VAL A 42 -11.87 -9.53 2.12
N LEU A 43 -12.60 -8.91 1.19
CA LEU A 43 -12.83 -7.46 1.21
C LEU A 43 -13.60 -7.00 2.45
N ALA A 44 -14.61 -7.74 2.89
CA ALA A 44 -15.36 -7.43 4.10
C ALA A 44 -14.48 -7.52 5.36
N ALA A 45 -13.67 -8.57 5.48
CA ALA A 45 -12.73 -8.75 6.59
C ALA A 45 -11.64 -7.66 6.61
N LEU A 46 -11.13 -7.26 5.45
CA LEU A 46 -10.17 -6.16 5.35
C LEU A 46 -10.80 -4.82 5.75
N ARG A 47 -12.00 -4.52 5.27
CA ARG A 47 -12.74 -3.31 5.67
C ARG A 47 -13.00 -3.29 7.18
N ALA A 48 -13.37 -4.41 7.78
CA ALA A 48 -13.56 -4.52 9.22
C ALA A 48 -12.26 -4.25 10.00
N GLN A 49 -11.12 -4.76 9.53
CA GLN A 49 -9.81 -4.48 10.12
C GLN A 49 -9.41 -3.01 9.99
N LEU A 50 -9.64 -2.39 8.83
CA LEU A 50 -9.34 -0.97 8.61
C LEU A 50 -10.28 -0.03 9.39
N ALA A 51 -11.54 -0.44 9.58
CA ALA A 51 -12.50 0.30 10.38
C ALA A 51 -12.28 0.11 11.89
N SER A 52 -11.51 -0.91 12.29
CA SER A 52 -11.17 -1.10 13.69
C SER A 52 -10.31 0.09 14.13
N PRO A 53 -10.77 0.90 15.10
CA PRO A 53 -9.92 1.91 15.69
C PRO A 53 -8.68 1.21 16.24
N VAL A 54 -7.51 1.76 15.96
CA VAL A 54 -6.28 1.23 16.52
C VAL A 54 -6.31 1.51 18.02
N SER A 55 -6.77 0.53 18.80
CA SER A 55 -6.78 0.60 20.26
C SER A 55 -5.35 0.82 20.75
N GLY A 56 -5.11 1.99 21.33
CA GLY A 56 -3.86 2.29 22.03
C GLY A 56 -2.80 3.07 21.25
N LEU A 57 -3.11 3.73 20.13
CA LEU A 57 -2.19 4.73 19.57
C LEU A 57 -2.38 6.09 20.27
N PRO A 58 -1.39 6.63 21.00
CA PRO A 58 -1.37 8.04 21.41
C PRO A 58 -1.14 9.00 20.22
N TYR A 59 -1.05 8.49 18.99
CA TYR A 59 -0.82 9.28 17.79
C TYR A 59 -2.14 9.68 17.13
N ALA A 60 -2.86 10.60 17.77
CA ALA A 60 -3.78 11.46 17.03
C ALA A 60 -2.91 12.36 16.14
N SER A 61 -2.96 12.15 14.83
CA SER A 61 -2.39 13.12 13.90
C SER A 61 -3.02 14.49 14.20
N PRO A 62 -2.25 15.58 14.37
CA PRO A 62 -2.80 16.92 14.60
C PRO A 62 -3.66 17.41 13.42
N TYR A 63 -3.65 16.70 12.29
CA TYR A 63 -4.48 16.96 11.11
C TYR A 63 -5.79 16.14 11.07
N GLY A 64 -6.02 15.25 12.05
CA GLY A 64 -7.21 14.38 12.12
C GLY A 64 -8.45 15.03 12.73
N LEU A 65 -8.30 16.16 13.44
CA LEU A 65 -9.42 16.99 13.89
C LEU A 65 -9.70 18.08 12.85
N ARG A 66 -10.46 17.71 11.81
CA ARG A 66 -11.30 18.67 11.12
C ARG A 66 -12.75 18.23 11.26
N HIS A 67 -13.52 19.10 11.90
CA HIS A 67 -14.90 19.01 12.39
C HIS A 67 -15.11 18.30 13.73
#